data_AF-A0A2K3TLJ7-F1
#
_entry.id   AF-A0A2K3TLJ7-F1
#
_cell.length_a   1.000
_cell.length_b   1.000
_cell.length_c   1.000
_cell.angle_alpha   90.00
_cell.angle_beta   90.00
_cell.angle_gamma   90.00
#
_symmetry.space_group_name_H-M   'P 1'
#
loop_
_entity.id
_entity.type
_entity.pdbx_description
1 polymer ?
#
loop_
_entity_poly.entity_id
_entity_poly.type
_entity_poly.pdbx_seq_one_letter_code
_entity_poly.pdbx_strand_id
1 'polypeptide(L)' 'MKVSHKKTDHRAIDLTEHWLRVAIKIIDRNTGEGYAKAHPELISAFMTTTAANFATLTERDIAEAEQVTTINVKTGEQTA' A
#
# COMPACT_ATOMS: atom_id res chain seq x y z
N MET A 1 17.27 -11.51 20.55
CA MET A 1 17.28 -11.61 19.08
C MET A 1 17.60 -10.23 18.50
N LYS A 2 18.81 -9.99 17.99
CA LYS A 2 19.14 -8.70 17.33
C LYS A 2 18.65 -8.77 15.89
N VAL A 3 17.51 -8.14 15.61
CA VAL A 3 17.00 -7.98 14.25
C VAL A 3 17.97 -7.05 13.52
N SER A 4 18.72 -7.60 12.56
CA SER A 4 19.66 -6.83 11.74
C SER A 4 18.88 -5.97 10.76
N HIS A 5 18.65 -4.71 11.13
CA HIS A 5 17.91 -3.72 10.33
C HIS A 5 18.57 -3.43 8.97
N LYS A 6 19.84 -3.81 8.81
CA LYS A 6 20.63 -3.56 7.60
C LYS A 6 20.13 -4.33 6.37
N LYS A 7 19.37 -5.43 6.54
CA LYS A 7 18.79 -6.20 5.40
C LYS A 7 17.38 -5.76 5.02
N THR A 8 16.67 -5.08 5.91
CA THR A 8 15.30 -4.58 5.67
C THR A 8 15.31 -3.20 5.03
N ASP A 9 16.25 -2.33 5.40
CA ASP A 9 16.39 -0.99 4.80
C ASP A 9 16.65 -1.04 3.29
N HIS A 10 17.57 -1.91 2.84
CA HIS A 10 17.83 -2.07 1.40
C HIS A 10 16.57 -2.51 0.65
N ARG A 11 15.77 -3.44 1.22
CA ARG A 11 14.52 -3.88 0.60
C ARG A 11 13.47 -2.78 0.49
N ALA A 12 13.37 -1.89 1.49
CA ALA A 12 12.44 -0.77 1.46
C ALA A 12 12.85 0.28 0.41
N ILE A 13 14.14 0.54 0.27
CA ILE A 13 14.69 1.43 -0.76
C ILE A 13 14.42 0.84 -2.16
N ASP A 14 14.71 -0.45 -2.35
CA ASP A 14 14.47 -1.15 -3.63
C ASP A 14 12.98 -1.10 -4.04
N LEU A 15 12.08 -1.29 -3.08
CA LEU A 15 10.63 -1.19 -3.29
C LEU A 15 10.22 0.23 -3.66
N THR A 16 10.76 1.24 -2.98
CA THR A 16 10.44 2.65 -3.25
C THR A 16 10.91 3.06 -4.64
N GLU A 17 12.12 2.66 -5.04
CA GLU A 17 12.66 2.92 -6.39
C GLU A 17 11.86 2.18 -7.47
N HIS A 18 11.39 0.97 -7.18
CA HIS A 18 10.49 0.24 -8.07
C HIS A 18 9.19 1.02 -8.32
N TRP A 19 8.53 1.48 -7.26
CA TRP A 19 7.28 2.23 -7.38
C TRP A 19 7.45 3.56 -8.11
N LEU A 20 8.57 4.25 -7.89
CA LEU A 20 8.90 5.47 -8.64
C LEU A 20 8.97 5.18 -10.15
N ARG A 21 9.66 4.12 -10.56
CA ARG A 21 9.77 3.72 -11.97
C ARG A 21 8.40 3.36 -12.57
N VAL A 22 7.56 2.66 -11.81
CA VAL A 22 6.20 2.30 -12.24
C VAL A 22 5.34 3.55 -12.40
N ALA A 23 5.39 4.49 -11.46
CA ALA A 23 4.62 5.74 -11.52
C ALA A 23 4.95 6.55 -12.78
N ILE A 24 6.25 6.76 -13.06
CA ILE A 24 6.71 7.44 -14.29
C ILE A 24 6.15 6.76 -15.53
N LYS A 25 6.25 5.43 -15.60
CA LYS A 25 5.77 4.65 -16.75
C LYS A 25 4.25 4.75 -16.94
N ILE A 26 3.48 4.76 -15.85
CA ILE A 26 2.01 4.88 -15.91
C ILE A 26 1.60 6.27 -16.39
N ILE A 27 2.22 7.33 -15.86
CA ILE A 27 1.96 8.70 -16.27
C ILE A 27 2.24 8.83 -17.76
N ASP A 28 3.46 8.50 -18.21
CA ASP A 28 3.85 8.61 -19.61
C ASP A 28 2.97 7.78 -20.55
N ARG A 29 2.58 6.56 -20.14
CA ARG A 29 1.67 5.71 -20.93
C ARG A 29 0.30 6.38 -21.17
N ASN A 30 -0.20 7.14 -20.20
CA ASN A 30 -1.55 7.69 -20.23
C ASN A 30 -1.60 9.12 -20.79
N THR A 31 -0.52 9.89 -20.66
CA THR A 31 -0.48 11.31 -21.02
C THR A 31 0.48 11.62 -22.18
N GLY A 32 1.32 10.66 -22.58
CA GLY A 32 2.34 10.82 -23.62
C GLY A 32 3.76 10.72 -23.05
N GLU A 33 4.68 10.22 -23.86
CA GLU A 33 6.07 9.99 -23.47
C GLU A 33 6.77 11.28 -23.02
N GLY A 34 7.48 11.23 -21.89
CA GLY A 34 8.22 12.37 -21.34
C GLY A 34 7.37 13.36 -20.53
N TYR A 35 6.06 13.17 -20.45
CA TYR A 35 5.17 14.03 -19.68
C TYR A 35 5.48 13.99 -18.17
N ALA A 36 5.76 12.81 -17.61
CA ALA A 36 6.16 12.67 -16.22
C ALA A 36 7.46 13.42 -15.88
N LYS A 37 8.39 13.49 -16.85
CA LYS A 37 9.65 14.24 -16.69
C LYS A 37 9.42 15.75 -16.74
N ALA A 38 8.48 16.20 -17.57
CA ALA A 38 8.09 17.61 -17.63
C ALA A 38 7.27 18.04 -16.40
N HIS A 39 6.60 17.09 -15.73
CA HIS A 39 5.67 17.31 -14.63
C HIS A 39 6.02 16.47 -13.38
N PRO A 40 7.16 16.72 -12.71
CA PRO A 40 7.59 15.95 -11.54
C PRO A 40 6.60 16.01 -10.36
N GLU A 41 5.78 17.06 -10.28
CA GLU A 41 4.70 17.20 -9.30
C GLU A 41 3.67 16.07 -9.38
N LEU A 42 3.42 15.53 -10.58
CA LEU A 42 2.47 14.43 -10.78
C LEU A 42 2.99 13.12 -10.20
N ILE A 43 4.31 12.90 -10.25
CA ILE A 43 4.94 11.73 -9.64
C ILE A 43 4.72 11.76 -8.13
N SER A 44 4.96 12.92 -7.49
CA SER A 44 4.76 13.09 -6.06
C SER A 44 3.29 12.89 -5.67
N ALA A 45 2.35 13.54 -6.37
CA ALA A 45 0.92 13.40 -6.11
C ALA A 45 0.43 11.96 -6.28
N PHE A 46 0.90 11.26 -7.32
CA PHE A 46 0.56 9.87 -7.58
C PHE A 46 1.10 8.92 -6.50
N MET A 47 2.34 9.12 -6.06
CA MET A 47 2.93 8.34 -4.96
C MET A 47 2.19 8.56 -3.64
N THR A 48 1.85 9.82 -3.29
CA THR A 48 1.07 10.12 -2.08
C THR A 48 -0.32 9.46 -2.13
N THR A 49 -0.99 9.54 -3.27
CA THR A 49 -2.32 8.92 -3.46
C THR A 49 -2.25 7.40 -3.33
N THR A 50 -1.19 6.78 -3.89
CA THR A 50 -0.98 5.33 -3.81
C THR A 50 -0.65 4.89 -2.38
N ALA A 51 0.16 5.66 -1.65
CA ALA A 51 0.46 5.39 -0.25
C ALA A 51 -0.79 5.48 0.63
N ALA A 52 -1.64 6.50 0.42
CA ALA A 52 -2.92 6.63 1.11
C ALA A 52 -3.86 5.46 0.77
N ASN A 53 -3.97 5.08 -0.51
CA ASN A 53 -4.79 3.94 -0.93
C ASN A 53 -4.29 2.61 -0.34
N PHE A 54 -2.97 2.43 -0.21
CA PHE A 54 -2.38 1.26 0.44
C PHE A 54 -2.70 1.22 1.93
N ALA A 55 -2.64 2.36 2.63
CA ALA A 55 -3.02 2.47 4.03
C ALA A 55 -4.49 2.06 4.27
N THR A 56 -5.41 2.50 3.41
CA THR A 56 -6.83 2.12 3.48
C THR A 56 -7.05 0.62 3.27
N LEU A 57 -6.31 -0.01 2.35
CA LEU A 57 -6.39 -1.47 2.15
C LEU A 57 -5.89 -2.23 3.38
N THR A 58 -4.80 -1.78 4.02
CA THR A 58 -4.30 -2.38 5.26
C THR A 58 -5.24 -2.20 6.46
N GLU A 59 -5.94 -1.07 6.55
CA GLU A 59 -6.94 -0.87 7.62
C GLU A 59 -8.17 -1.77 7.43
N ARG A 60 -8.61 -1.97 6.18
CA ARG A 60 -9.70 -2.91 5.89
C ARG A 60 -9.32 -4.35 6.22
N ASP A 61 -8.10 -4.78 5.88
CA ASP A 61 -7.64 -6.13 6.15
C ASP A 61 -7.50 -6.42 7.66
N ILE A 62 -7.19 -5.40 8.49
CA ILE A 62 -7.22 -5.50 9.96
C ILE A 62 -8.67 -5.57 10.48
N ALA A 63 -9.56 -4.70 9.97
CA ALA A 63 -10.95 -4.65 10.41
C ALA A 63 -11.76 -5.91 10.01
N GLU A 64 -11.45 -6.52 8.86
CA GLU A 64 -12.08 -7.77 8.40
C GLU A 64 -11.65 -8.96 9.27
N ALA A 65 -10.39 -8.98 9.73
CA ALA A 65 -9.91 -10.00 10.67
C ALA A 65 -10.59 -9.92 12.05
N GLU A 66 -10.96 -8.74 12.53
CA GLU A 66 -11.70 -8.56 13.78
C GLU A 66 -13.20 -8.91 13.67
N GLN A 67 -13.80 -8.74 12.48
CA GLN A 67 -15.22 -9.04 12.26
C GLN A 67 -15.54 -10.54 12.20
N VAL A 68 -14.57 -11.40 11.82
CA VAL A 68 -14.75 -12.87 11.80
C VAL A 68 -14.85 -13.46 13.22
N THR A 69 -14.32 -12.79 14.25
CA THR A 69 -14.36 -13.29 15.64
C THR A 69 -15.69 -13.01 16.36
N THR A 70 -16.45 -11.99 15.98
CA THR A 70 -17.66 -11.60 16.74
C THR A 70 -18.91 -12.43 16.37
N ILE A 71 -18.93 -13.05 15.18
CA ILE A 71 -20.12 -13.78 14.69
C ILE A 71 -20.29 -15.15 15.38
N ASN A 72 -19.21 -15.81 15.82
CA ASN A 72 -19.30 -17.17 16.37
C ASN A 72 -19.62 -17.26 17.89
N VAL A 73 -19.59 -16.16 18.65
CA VAL A 73 -19.92 -16.20 20.10
C VAL A 73 -21.44 -16.08 20.33
N LYS A 74 -22.15 -15.29 19.52
CA LYS A 74 -23.58 -15.02 19.76
C LYS A 74 -24.54 -16.15 19.38
N THR A 75 -24.10 -17.13 18.60
CA THR A 75 -24.95 -18.28 18.20
C THR A 75 -24.88 -19.42 19.22
N GLY A 76 -23.90 -19.45 20.13
CA GLY A 76 -23.73 -20.51 21.12
C GLY A 76 -24.51 -20.31 22.43
N GLU A 77 -24.98 -19.10 22.74
CA GLU A 77 -25.61 -18.78 24.05
C GLU A 77 -27.15 -18.60 23.99
N GLN A 78 -27.81 -18.86 22.85
CA GLN A 78 -29.27 -18.72 22.73
C GLN A 78 -30.04 -20.05 22.57
N THR A 79 -29.40 -21.20 22.79
CA THR A 79 -30.09 -22.49 22.91
C THR A 79 -29.59 -23.26 24.13
N ALA A 80 -30.08 -22.89 25.30
CA ALA A 80 -30.11 -23.71 26.51
C ALA A 80 -31.39 -23.38 27.28
#